data_AF-A0A402D9L1-F1
#
_entry.id   AF-A0A402D9L1-F1
#
_cell.length_a   1.000
_cell.length_b   1.000
_cell.length_c   1.000
_cell.angle_alpha   90.00
_cell.angle_beta   90.00
_cell.angle_gamma   90.00
#
_symmetry.space_group_name_H-M   'P 1'
#
loop_
_entity.id
_entity.type
_entity.pdbx_description
1 polymer ?
#
loop_
_entity_poly.entity_id
_entity_poly.type
_entity_poly.pdbx_seq_one_letter_code
_entity_poly.pdbx_strand_id
1 'polypeptide(L)' 'MIVSLQEAQAKLPELIYNLKLGEELLITDNNFPLAKLSR' A
#
# COMPACT_ATOMS: atom_id res chain seq x y z
N MET A 1 2.29 -6.87 -2.15
CA MET A 1 1.73 -6.03 -3.23
C MET A 1 2.51 -4.72 -3.32
N ILE A 2 2.58 -4.08 -4.49
CA ILE A 2 3.19 -2.75 -4.67
C ILE A 2 2.15 -1.83 -5.31
N VAL A 3 1.98 -0.63 -4.77
CA VAL A 3 1.07 0.41 -5.30
C VAL A 3 1.78 1.75 -5.39
N SER A 4 1.27 2.65 -6.23
CA SER A 4 1.77 4.04 -6.28
C SER A 4 1.23 4.86 -5.10
N LEU A 5 1.88 5.97 -4.79
CA LEU A 5 1.42 6.93 -3.80
C LEU A 5 0.04 7.48 -4.15
N GLN A 6 -0.22 7.74 -5.44
CA GLN A 6 -1.51 8.26 -5.91
C GLN A 6 -2.63 7.22 -5.74
N GLU A 7 -2.35 5.95 -6.04
CA GLU A 7 -3.31 4.87 -5.81
C GLU A 7 -3.59 4.66 -4.32
N ALA A 8 -2.53 4.67 -3.51
CA ALA A 8 -2.66 4.58 -2.05
C ALA A 8 -3.51 5.73 -1.50
N GLN A 9 -3.31 6.96 -1.95
CA GLN A 9 -4.13 8.11 -1.54
C GLN A 9 -5.60 7.97 -1.92
N ALA A 10 -5.88 7.48 -3.13
CA ALA A 10 -7.24 7.34 -3.63
C ALA A 10 -8.04 6.24 -2.91
N LYS A 11 -7.37 5.16 -2.48
CA LYS A 11 -8.02 3.93 -1.99
C LYS A 11 -7.52 3.44 -0.63
N LEU A 12 -6.87 4.29 0.16
CA LEU A 12 -6.22 3.88 1.41
C LEU A 12 -7.12 3.05 2.34
N PRO A 13 -8.39 3.42 2.57
CA PRO A 13 -9.27 2.64 3.43
C PRO A 13 -9.49 1.23 2.91
N GLU A 14 -9.76 1.07 1.60
CA GLU A 14 -9.98 -0.23 0.97
C GLU A 14 -8.73 -1.11 1.05
N LEU A 15 -7.55 -0.52 0.81
CA LEU A 15 -6.27 -1.23 0.92
C LEU A 15 -6.03 -1.74 2.35
N ILE A 16 -6.34 -0.93 3.37
CA ILE A 16 -6.21 -1.34 4.78
C ILE A 16 -7.20 -2.45 5.14
N TYR A 17 -8.48 -2.30 4.78
CA TYR A 17 -9.50 -3.29 5.12
C TYR A 17 -9.27 -4.64 4.45
N ASN A 18 -8.77 -4.63 3.21
CA ASN A 18 -8.53 -5.83 2.43
C ASN A 18 -7.16 -6.48 2.69
N LEU A 19 -6.25 -5.79 3.39
CA LEU A 19 -4.94 -6.35 3.73
C LEU A 19 -5.12 -7.57 4.65
N LYS A 20 -4.65 -8.73 4.19
CA LYS A 20 -4.76 -10.00 4.92
C LYS A 20 -3.64 -10.12 5.96
N LEU A 21 -3.86 -10.96 6.97
CA LEU A 21 -2.82 -11.28 7.96
C LEU A 21 -1.59 -11.86 7.28
N GLY A 22 -0.41 -11.30 7.59
CA GLY A 22 0.85 -11.68 6.97
C GLY A 22 1.04 -11.14 5.55
N GLU A 23 0.11 -10.33 5.03
CA GLU A 23 0.28 -9.62 3.76
C GLU A 23 1.02 -8.30 3.97
N GLU A 24 1.86 -7.97 2.99
CA GLU A 24 2.58 -6.70 2.94
C GLU A 24 2.23 -5.92 1.67
N LEU A 25 2.01 -4.63 1.85
CA LEU A 25 1.78 -3.68 0.76
C LEU A 25 2.81 -2.56 0.81
N LEU A 26 3.57 -2.41 -0.27
CA LEU A 26 4.59 -1.38 -0.43
C LEU A 26 4.02 -0.21 -1.22
N ILE A 27 4.08 0.99 -0.66
CA ILE A 27 3.71 2.23 -1.34
C ILE A 27 4.98 2.83 -1.93
N THR A 28 4.94 3.12 -3.23
CA THR A 28 6.06 3.70 -3.98
C THR A 28 5.68 5.04 -4.62
N ASP A 29 6.64 5.91 -4.82
CA ASP A 29 6.50 7.08 -5.69
C ASP A 29 7.64 7.09 -6.69
N ASN A 30 7.33 7.10 -7.99
CA ASN A 30 8.31 6.98 -9.07
C ASN A 30 9.32 5.82 -8.86
N ASN A 31 8.81 4.64 -8.47
CA ASN A 31 9.59 3.43 -8.12
C ASN A 31 10.46 3.52 -6.85
N PHE A 32 10.42 4.62 -6.11
CA PHE A 32 11.06 4.72 -4.81
C PHE A 32 10.13 4.23 -3.72
N PRO A 33 10.55 3.26 -2.88
CA PRO A 33 9.74 2.81 -1.75
C PRO A 33 9.63 3.92 -0.70
N LEU A 34 8.40 4.28 -0.35
CA LEU A 34 8.11 5.33 0.64
C LEU A 34 7.62 4.75 1.96
N ALA A 35 6.73 3.77 1.90
CA ALA A 35 6.09 3.22 3.09
C ALA A 35 5.69 1.76 2.88
N LYS A 36 5.52 1.04 3.98
CA LYS A 36 4.98 -0.32 4.00
C LYS A 36 3.79 -0.39 4.96
N LEU A 37 2.70 -0.97 4.49
CA LEU A 37 1.58 -1.42 5.30
C LEU A 37 1.71 -2.92 5.54
N SER A 38 1.55 -3.35 6.78
CA SER A 38 1.58 -4.77 7.17
C SER A 38 0.50 -5.02 8.22
N ARG A 39 -0.17 -6.17 8.13
CA ARG A 39 -1.20 -6.61 9.09
C ARG A 39 -0.82 -7.91 9.78
#